data_AF-A0AB36WNW3-F1
#
_entry.id   AF-A0AB36WNW3-F1
#
_cell.length_a   1.000
_cell.length_b   1.000
_cell.length_c   1.000
_cell.angle_alpha   90.00
_cell.angle_beta   90.00
_cell.angle_gamma   90.00
#
_symmetry.space_group_name_H-M   'P 1'
#
loop_
_entity.id
_entity.type
_entity.pdbx_description
1 polymer ?
#
loop_
_entity_poly.entity_id
_entity_poly.type
_entity_poly.pdbx_seq_one_letter_code
_entity_poly.pdbx_strand_id
1 'polypeptide(L)'
;MALDTSFLLIGELAAKANTTKDTVRHYEQLGLLKSRKRQAGSRLYTEFHPECIERIELIKSAQAIGFTLTEIKNSLNDYYDGHLDIDSQLILTQQKLEQVKKQQANISIMVELLSERLDILGRMKADSDYQLDVEVCKKKIPLQ
;
A
#
# COMPACT_ATOMS: atom_id res chain seq x y z
N MET A 1 -10.09 26.50 -11.16
CA MET A 1 -9.19 26.44 -9.98
C MET A 1 -7.83 26.90 -10.47
N ALA A 2 -7.26 27.97 -9.90
CA ALA A 2 -5.92 28.38 -10.28
C ALA A 2 -4.95 27.25 -9.91
N LEU A 3 -4.29 26.66 -10.89
CA LEU A 3 -3.17 25.77 -10.64
C LEU A 3 -2.09 26.64 -10.02
N ASP A 4 -1.97 26.58 -8.69
CA ASP A 4 -0.81 27.11 -8.01
C ASP A 4 0.40 26.33 -8.56
N THR A 5 1.19 26.97 -9.41
CA THR A 5 2.40 26.41 -10.03
C THR A 5 3.64 26.66 -9.17
N SER A 6 3.46 27.19 -7.96
CA SER A 6 4.55 27.50 -7.05
C SER A 6 5.12 26.21 -6.46
N PHE A 7 6.43 26.03 -6.57
CA PHE A 7 7.10 24.88 -6.01
C PHE A 7 6.95 24.82 -4.47
N LEU A 8 6.74 23.62 -3.95
CA LEU A 8 6.45 23.36 -2.54
C LEU A 8 7.67 22.78 -1.83
N LEU A 9 7.89 23.20 -0.59
CA LEU A 9 8.86 22.53 0.28
C LEU A 9 8.32 21.15 0.71
N ILE A 10 9.21 20.24 1.11
CA ILE A 10 8.83 18.88 1.51
C ILE A 10 7.75 18.83 2.60
N GLY A 11 7.78 19.78 3.54
CA GLY A 11 6.79 19.85 4.61
C GLY A 11 5.41 20.29 4.13
N GLU A 12 5.37 21.23 3.19
CA GLU A 12 4.13 21.71 2.59
C GLU A 12 3.53 20.65 1.68
N LEU A 13 4.36 19.97 0.86
CA LEU A 13 3.93 18.87 0.02
C LEU A 13 3.35 17.72 0.87
N ALA A 14 4.05 17.33 1.94
CA ALA A 14 3.59 16.26 2.82
C ALA A 14 2.24 16.60 3.46
N ALA A 15 2.06 17.84 3.93
CA ALA A 15 0.80 18.31 4.50
C ALA A 15 -0.33 18.32 3.46
N LYS A 16 -0.09 18.87 2.27
CA LYS A 16 -1.09 18.95 1.20
C LYS A 16 -1.49 17.57 0.66
N ALA A 17 -0.56 16.63 0.54
CA ALA A 17 -0.80 15.27 0.05
C ALA A 17 -1.23 14.28 1.17
N ASN A 18 -1.52 14.79 2.37
CA ASN A 18 -1.90 14.01 3.56
C ASN A 18 -0.98 12.78 3.76
N THR A 19 0.31 13.05 3.88
CA THR A 19 1.38 12.06 4.05
C THR A 19 2.49 12.61 4.96
N THR A 20 3.52 11.80 5.24
CA THR A 20 4.66 12.22 6.05
C THR A 20 5.81 12.71 5.17
N LYS A 21 6.70 13.52 5.73
CA LYS A 21 7.94 13.94 5.05
C LYS A 21 8.80 12.73 4.67
N ASP A 22 8.81 11.70 5.51
CA ASP A 22 9.59 10.48 5.26
C ASP A 22 9.05 9.70 4.06
N THR A 23 7.72 9.61 3.92
CA THR A 23 7.10 9.02 2.71
C THR A 23 7.46 9.81 1.46
N VAL A 24 7.43 11.15 1.52
CA VAL A 24 7.84 11.98 0.38
C VAL A 24 9.31 11.75 0.02
N ARG A 25 10.22 11.69 1.02
CA ARG A 25 11.64 11.37 0.80
C ARG A 25 11.82 9.99 0.19
N HIS A 26 11.06 9.01 0.69
CA HIS A 26 11.12 7.65 0.19
C HIS A 26 10.70 7.58 -1.28
N TYR A 27 9.62 8.26 -1.65
CA TYR A 27 9.19 8.32 -3.05
C TYR A 27 10.16 9.11 -3.94
N GLU A 28 10.76 10.19 -3.44
CA GLU A 28 11.85 10.90 -4.13
C GLU A 28 13.04 9.96 -4.39
N GLN A 29 13.49 9.20 -3.38
CA GLN A 29 14.61 8.25 -3.50
C GLN A 29 14.33 7.12 -4.49
N LEU A 30 13.09 6.64 -4.54
CA LEU A 30 12.67 5.62 -5.51
C LEU A 30 12.53 6.18 -6.93
N GLY A 31 12.65 7.50 -7.13
CA GLY A 31 12.43 8.17 -8.41
C GLY A 31 10.94 8.23 -8.80
N LEU A 32 10.04 8.05 -7.83
CA LEU A 32 8.60 8.23 -8.01
C LEU A 32 8.21 9.70 -7.98
N LEU A 33 9.01 10.58 -7.38
CA LEU A 33 8.79 12.03 -7.40
C LEU A 33 10.03 12.73 -7.93
N LYS A 34 9.82 13.72 -8.80
CA LYS A 34 10.89 14.60 -9.29
C LYS A 34 10.96 15.83 -8.38
N SER A 35 12.16 16.15 -7.90
CA SER A 35 12.42 17.34 -7.08
C SER A 35 13.48 18.22 -7.74
N ARG A 36 13.53 19.48 -7.34
CA ARG A 36 14.65 20.39 -7.67
C ARG A 36 15.31 20.88 -6.40
N LYS A 37 16.59 21.22 -6.50
CA LYS A 37 17.29 21.92 -5.41
C LYS A 37 17.27 23.42 -5.66
N ARG A 38 16.86 24.20 -4.66
CA ARG A 38 16.97 25.66 -4.66
C ARG A 38 17.94 26.10 -3.58
N GLN A 39 18.93 26.89 -3.97
CA GLN A 39 19.84 27.54 -3.03
C GLN A 39 19.26 28.89 -2.59
N ALA A 40 19.28 29.18 -1.29
CA ALA A 40 18.97 30.49 -0.74
C ALA A 40 20.00 30.84 0.33
N GLY A 41 20.94 31.74 -0.03
CA GLY A 41 22.12 32.01 0.77
C GLY A 41 23.01 30.77 0.88
N SER A 42 23.36 30.38 2.11
CA SER A 42 24.14 29.16 2.40
C SER A 42 23.30 27.88 2.51
N ARG A 43 21.97 27.98 2.48
CA ARG A 43 21.07 26.82 2.68
C ARG A 43 20.57 26.28 1.34
N LEU A 44 20.50 24.95 1.25
CA LEU A 44 19.96 24.22 0.10
C LEU A 44 18.60 23.61 0.48
N TYR A 45 17.57 23.93 -0.29
CA TYR A 45 16.21 23.44 -0.09
C TYR A 45 15.83 22.47 -1.21
N THR A 46 15.10 21.41 -0.86
CA THR A 46 14.44 20.55 -1.84
C THR A 46 13.03 21.06 -2.06
N GLU A 47 12.68 21.31 -3.31
CA GLU A 47 11.35 21.74 -3.71
C GLU A 47 10.73 20.78 -4.73
N PHE A 48 9.40 20.70 -4.69
CA PHE A 48 8.61 19.78 -5.51
C PHE A 48 7.57 20.55 -6.32
N HIS A 49 7.28 20.05 -7.52
CA HIS A 49 6.19 20.60 -8.31
C HIS A 49 4.83 20.27 -7.65
N PRO A 50 3.84 21.16 -7.66
CA PRO A 50 2.51 20.92 -7.07
C PRO A 50 1.79 19.66 -7.60
N GLU A 51 2.05 19.27 -8.84
CA GLU A 51 1.59 18.00 -9.44
C GLU A 51 2.04 16.75 -8.67
N CYS A 52 3.09 16.86 -7.86
CA CYS A 52 3.49 15.78 -6.96
C CYS A 52 2.38 15.41 -5.96
N ILE A 53 1.42 16.29 -5.67
CA ILE A 53 0.29 16.00 -4.79
C ILE A 53 -0.59 14.90 -5.42
N GLU A 54 -1.08 15.13 -6.64
CA GLU A 54 -1.89 14.16 -7.39
C GLU A 54 -1.11 12.86 -7.62
N ARG A 55 0.19 12.98 -7.92
CA ARG A 55 1.07 11.83 -8.08
C ARG A 55 1.16 10.97 -6.82
N ILE A 56 1.26 11.59 -5.63
CA ILE A 56 1.26 10.88 -4.34
C ILE A 56 -0.08 10.18 -4.10
N GLU A 57 -1.19 10.83 -4.43
CA GLU A 57 -2.54 10.26 -4.28
C GLU A 57 -2.73 9.02 -5.18
N LEU A 58 -2.24 9.09 -6.43
CA LEU A 58 -2.23 7.96 -7.35
C LEU A 58 -1.39 6.80 -6.82
N ILE A 59 -0.17 7.07 -6.32
CA ILE A 59 0.69 6.05 -5.72
C ILE A 59 -0.02 5.37 -4.55
N LYS A 60 -0.62 6.14 -3.63
CA LYS A 60 -1.35 5.60 -2.47
C LYS A 60 -2.53 4.72 -2.89
N SER A 61 -3.28 5.17 -3.90
CA SER A 61 -4.44 4.44 -4.41
C SER A 61 -4.02 3.12 -5.08
N ALA A 62 -2.95 3.14 -5.87
CA ALA A 62 -2.40 1.94 -6.50
C ALA A 62 -1.84 0.94 -5.47
N GLN A 63 -1.19 1.40 -4.40
CA GLN A 63 -0.75 0.53 -3.32
C GLN A 63 -1.92 -0.13 -2.59
N ALA A 64 -3.02 0.60 -2.37
CA ALA A 64 -4.20 0.07 -1.67
C ALA A 64 -4.87 -1.09 -2.42
N ILE A 65 -4.77 -1.12 -3.75
CA ILE A 65 -5.27 -2.22 -4.60
C ILE A 65 -4.22 -3.32 -4.87
N GLY A 66 -3.06 -3.25 -4.21
CA GLY A 66 -2.06 -4.31 -4.22
C GLY A 66 -0.95 -4.16 -5.27
N PHE A 67 -0.79 -2.98 -5.90
CA PHE A 67 0.40 -2.71 -6.70
C PHE A 67 1.62 -2.45 -5.82
N THR A 68 2.76 -2.98 -6.25
CA THR A 68 4.07 -2.70 -5.65
C THR A 68 4.58 -1.34 -6.12
N LEU A 69 5.45 -0.71 -5.34
CA LEU A 69 6.07 0.57 -5.72
C LEU A 69 6.85 0.49 -7.04
N THR A 70 7.40 -0.69 -7.37
CA THR A 70 8.12 -0.91 -8.64
C THR A 70 7.16 -0.95 -9.83
N GLU A 71 6.04 -1.67 -9.72
CA GLU A 71 4.99 -1.68 -10.76
C GLU A 71 4.45 -0.26 -10.98
N ILE A 72 4.14 0.45 -9.88
CA ILE A 72 3.66 1.84 -9.93
C ILE A 72 4.68 2.74 -10.61
N LYS A 73 5.96 2.63 -10.26
CA LYS A 73 7.02 3.48 -10.83
C LYS A 73 7.08 3.38 -12.35
N ASN A 74 7.01 2.18 -12.90
CA ASN A 74 7.12 1.97 -14.35
C ASN A 74 5.92 2.61 -15.05
N SER A 75 4.69 2.19 -14.71
CA SER A 75 3.46 2.72 -15.33
C SER A 75 3.34 4.24 -15.18
N LEU A 76 3.71 4.76 -14.01
CA LEU A 76 3.53 6.17 -13.70
C LEU A 76 4.64 7.03 -14.32
N ASN A 77 5.86 6.52 -14.54
CA ASN A 77 6.83 7.25 -15.35
C ASN A 77 6.40 7.30 -16.82
N ASP A 78 5.96 6.18 -17.38
CA ASP A 78 5.49 6.12 -18.77
C ASP A 78 4.31 7.07 -19.01
N TYR A 79 3.38 7.18 -18.06
CA TYR A 79 2.27 8.13 -18.13
C TYR A 79 2.72 9.59 -18.20
N TYR A 80 3.58 10.02 -17.26
CA TYR A 80 4.01 11.43 -17.21
C TYR A 80 5.04 11.79 -18.30
N ASP A 81 5.78 10.82 -18.81
CA ASP A 81 6.70 11.02 -19.93
C ASP A 81 5.98 10.88 -21.30
N GLY A 82 4.68 10.57 -21.32
CA GLY A 82 3.85 10.51 -22.53
C GLY A 82 4.09 9.25 -23.38
N HIS A 83 4.62 8.20 -22.76
CA HIS A 83 4.99 6.92 -23.38
C HIS A 83 4.13 5.76 -22.89
N LEU A 84 2.98 6.03 -22.26
CA LEU A 84 2.10 4.99 -21.75
C LEU A 84 1.56 4.12 -22.88
N ASP A 85 2.01 2.87 -22.90
CA ASP A 85 1.39 1.83 -23.72
C ASP A 85 0.11 1.32 -23.05
N ILE A 86 -1.02 1.67 -23.67
CA ILE A 86 -2.36 1.32 -23.16
C ILE A 86 -2.54 -0.20 -23.12
N ASP A 87 -2.00 -0.93 -24.11
CA ASP A 87 -2.17 -2.38 -24.17
C ASP A 87 -1.41 -3.07 -23.03
N SER A 88 -0.15 -2.68 -22.81
CA SER A 88 0.63 -3.14 -21.65
C SER A 88 -0.02 -2.80 -20.31
N GLN A 89 -0.56 -1.58 -20.17
CA GLN A 89 -1.23 -1.16 -18.95
C GLN A 89 -2.51 -1.94 -18.68
N LEU A 90 -3.28 -2.27 -19.73
CA LEU A 90 -4.49 -3.10 -19.64
C LEU A 90 -4.12 -4.52 -19.19
N ILE A 91 -3.09 -5.12 -19.79
CA ILE A 91 -2.61 -6.46 -19.40
C ILE A 91 -2.18 -6.48 -17.93
N LEU A 92 -1.37 -5.52 -17.50
CA LEU A 92 -0.89 -5.42 -16.12
C LEU A 92 -2.05 -5.24 -15.13
N THR A 93 -3.04 -4.41 -15.49
CA THR A 93 -4.24 -4.20 -14.67
C THR A 93 -5.09 -5.48 -14.58
N GLN A 94 -5.27 -6.19 -15.68
CA GLN A 94 -6.01 -7.46 -15.71
C GLN A 94 -5.31 -8.54 -14.86
N GLN A 95 -3.98 -8.63 -14.93
CA GLN A 95 -3.20 -9.55 -14.10
C GLN A 95 -3.36 -9.24 -12.61
N LYS A 96 -3.29 -7.97 -12.22
CA LYS A 96 -3.51 -7.56 -10.83
C LYS A 96 -4.93 -7.90 -10.36
N LEU A 97 -5.94 -7.68 -11.21
CA LEU A 97 -7.33 -8.03 -10.90
C LEU A 97 -7.47 -9.54 -10.61
N GLU A 98 -6.89 -10.39 -11.44
CA GLU A 98 -6.93 -11.85 -11.22
C GLU A 98 -6.16 -12.27 -9.95
N GLN A 99 -5.02 -11.62 -9.66
CA GLN A 99 -4.30 -11.85 -8.41
C GLN A 99 -5.15 -11.51 -7.18
N VAL A 100 -5.83 -10.36 -7.19
CA VAL A 100 -6.70 -9.91 -6.10
C VAL A 100 -7.90 -10.85 -5.95
N LYS A 101 -8.54 -11.27 -7.03
CA LYS A 101 -9.64 -12.27 -6.98
C LYS A 101 -9.19 -13.59 -6.36
N LYS A 102 -7.99 -14.06 -6.70
CA LYS A 102 -7.43 -15.29 -6.11
C LYS A 102 -7.19 -15.12 -4.61
N GLN A 103 -6.67 -13.96 -4.18
CA GLN A 103 -6.52 -13.65 -2.76
C GLN A 103 -7.88 -13.60 -2.05
N GLN A 104 -8.89 -12.97 -2.65
CA GLN A 104 -10.25 -12.92 -2.12
C GLN A 104 -10.82 -14.32 -1.91
N ALA A 105 -10.74 -15.20 -2.92
CA ALA A 105 -11.22 -16.58 -2.81
C ALA A 105 -10.52 -17.35 -1.68
N ASN A 106 -9.19 -17.21 -1.56
CA ASN A 106 -8.43 -17.82 -0.48
C ASN A 106 -8.88 -17.30 0.90
N ILE A 107 -9.07 -16.00 1.05
CA ILE A 107 -9.54 -15.38 2.29
C ILE A 107 -10.94 -15.87 2.63
N SER A 108 -11.85 -15.97 1.66
CA SER A 108 -13.20 -16.50 1.87
C SER A 108 -13.17 -17.94 2.42
N ILE A 109 -12.31 -18.80 1.87
CA ILE A 109 -12.12 -20.18 2.37
C ILE A 109 -11.61 -20.18 3.81
N MET A 110 -10.63 -19.33 4.13
CA MET A 110 -10.11 -19.23 5.51
C MET A 110 -11.18 -18.74 6.50
N VAL A 111 -12.01 -17.78 6.09
CA VAL A 111 -13.12 -17.27 6.91
C VAL A 111 -14.15 -18.36 7.18
N GLU A 112 -14.53 -19.16 6.18
CA GLU A 112 -15.45 -20.27 6.33
C GLU A 112 -14.92 -21.31 7.34
N LEU A 113 -13.66 -21.76 7.16
CA LEU A 113 -13.03 -22.73 8.06
C LEU A 113 -12.95 -22.23 9.51
N LEU A 114 -12.59 -20.96 9.71
CA LEU A 114 -12.53 -20.37 11.05
C LEU A 114 -13.92 -20.24 11.67
N SER A 115 -14.95 -19.95 10.88
CA SER A 115 -16.34 -19.87 11.34
C SER A 115 -16.84 -21.23 11.81
N GLU A 116 -16.62 -22.29 11.02
CA GLU A 116 -16.95 -23.67 11.43
C GLU A 116 -16.22 -24.06 12.72
N ARG A 117 -14.95 -23.67 12.85
CA ARG A 117 -14.17 -23.96 14.06
C ARG A 117 -14.74 -23.25 15.28
N LEU A 118 -15.15 -21.99 15.14
CA LEU A 118 -15.79 -21.23 16.22
C LEU A 118 -17.11 -21.88 16.65
N ASP A 119 -17.92 -22.37 15.70
CA ASP A 119 -19.18 -23.06 16.00
C ASP A 119 -18.95 -24.33 16.83
N ILE A 120 -17.95 -25.14 16.45
CA ILE A 120 -17.59 -26.35 17.20
C ILE A 120 -17.14 -25.99 18.62
N LEU A 121 -16.22 -25.03 18.75
CA LEU A 121 -15.72 -24.61 20.05
C LEU A 121 -16.82 -23.97 20.92
N GLY A 122 -17.74 -23.24 20.31
CA GLY A 122 -18.92 -22.66 20.96
C GLY A 122 -19.83 -23.73 21.56
N ARG A 123 -20.12 -24.80 20.82
CA ARG A 123 -20.88 -25.96 21.33
C ARG A 123 -20.15 -26.66 22.47
N MET A 124 -18.85 -26.93 22.31
CA MET A 124 -18.03 -27.56 23.36
C MET A 124 -18.00 -26.74 24.66
N LYS A 125 -18.00 -25.41 24.57
CA LYS A 125 -18.07 -24.50 25.72
C LYS A 125 -19.46 -24.48 26.39
N ALA A 126 -20.53 -24.74 25.63
CA ALA A 126 -21.90 -24.74 26.17
C ALA A 126 -22.26 -26.07 26.85
N ASP A 127 -21.74 -27.19 26.34
CA ASP A 127 -22.05 -28.55 26.84
C ASP A 127 -21.19 -28.96 28.05
N SER A 128 -20.15 -28.20 28.36
CA SER A 128 -19.25 -28.46 29.48
C SER A 128 -18.83 -27.15 30.12
N ASP A 129 -18.78 -27.12 31.45
CA ASP A 129 -18.14 -26.09 32.28
C ASP A 129 -16.61 -26.08 32.03
N TYR A 130 -16.23 -25.85 30.76
CA TYR A 130 -14.93 -26.20 30.20
C TYR A 130 -13.89 -25.16 30.62
N GLN A 131 -13.18 -25.42 31.71
CA GLN A 131 -11.93 -24.73 32.02
C GLN A 131 -10.81 -25.29 31.13
N LEU A 132 -10.29 -24.42 30.26
CA LEU A 132 -9.16 -24.74 29.39
C LEU A 132 -7.89 -24.85 30.24
N ASP A 133 -7.53 -26.06 30.64
CA ASP A 133 -6.34 -26.30 31.43
C ASP A 133 -5.08 -26.24 30.54
N VAL A 134 -4.34 -25.12 30.64
CA VAL A 134 -3.19 -24.75 29.77
C VAL A 134 -2.08 -25.80 29.83
N GLU A 135 -2.05 -26.62 30.88
CA GLU A 135 -1.10 -27.71 31.08
C GLU A 135 -1.26 -28.87 30.06
N VAL A 136 -2.48 -29.12 29.57
CA VAL A 136 -2.77 -30.24 28.65
C VAL A 136 -2.28 -29.94 27.23
N CYS A 137 -2.37 -28.68 26.79
CA CYS A 137 -1.93 -28.26 25.46
C CYS A 137 -0.39 -28.31 25.29
N LYS A 138 0.38 -28.17 26.38
CA LYS A 138 1.85 -28.26 26.32
C LYS A 138 2.38 -29.67 26.01
N LYS A 139 1.58 -30.73 26.20
CA LYS A 139 2.01 -32.13 26.03
C LYS A 139 1.79 -32.73 24.64
N LYS A 140 1.26 -31.97 23.67
CA LYS A 140 0.86 -32.51 22.35
C LYS A 140 1.47 -31.82 21.12
N ILE A 141 2.61 -31.15 21.29
CA ILE A 141 3.45 -30.73 20.15
C ILE A 141 4.61 -31.73 20.08
N PRO A 142 4.64 -32.68 19.13
CA PRO A 142 5.88 -33.36 18.81
C PRO A 142 6.79 -32.30 18.17
N LEU A 143 7.87 -31.99 18.86
CA LEU A 143 9.02 -31.32 18.25
C LEU A 143 9.52 -32.23 17.13
N GLN A 144 9.36 -31.79 15.89
CA GLN A 144 10.25 -32.15 14.79
C GLN A 144 10.92 -30.88 14.30
#